data_AF-A0A947MRG2-F1
#
_entry.id   AF-A0A947MRG2-F1
#
_cell.length_a   1.000
_cell.length_b   1.000
_cell.length_c   1.000
_cell.angle_alpha   90.00
_cell.angle_beta   90.00
_cell.angle_gamma   90.00
#
_symmetry.space_group_name_H-M   'P 1'
#
loop_
_entity.id
_entity.type
_entity.pdbx_description
1 polymer ?
#
loop_
_entity_poly.entity_id
_entity_poly.type
_entity_poly.pdbx_seq_one_letter_code
_entity_poly.pdbx_strand_id
1 'polypeptide(L)'
;MFQLELGADGPTATAEANRLDAILSAAGLPVTRASSVTACEWRKSLWNLAVSGVCALLDAPNGAILDHPGLRNLAESLVSEAVVVAATEGVELEPNGPGTAFATVVASTEKTRNNLNAMVYDLRRGGPTEMPWLNGAVARLARARGLTAPHNETVARLVGAAERRRW
;
A
#
# COMPACT_ATOMS: atom_id res chain seq x y z
N MET A 1 -1.34 1.48 -18.63
CA MET A 1 -2.76 1.10 -18.67
C MET A 1 -3.23 1.00 -17.22
N PHE A 2 -4.27 1.75 -16.85
CA PHE A 2 -4.87 1.62 -15.51
C PHE A 2 -5.76 0.39 -15.51
N GLN A 3 -5.60 -0.47 -14.50
CA GLN A 3 -6.45 -1.65 -14.31
C GLN A 3 -7.35 -1.39 -13.11
N LEU A 4 -8.66 -1.43 -13.33
CA LEU A 4 -9.65 -1.29 -12.27
C LEU A 4 -9.98 -2.68 -11.74
N GLU A 5 -9.76 -2.92 -10.46
CA GLU A 5 -10.17 -4.16 -9.78
C GLU A 5 -11.46 -3.94 -9.00
N LEU A 6 -12.37 -4.93 -9.05
CA LEU A 6 -13.63 -4.94 -8.33
C LEU A 6 -13.74 -6.21 -7.49
N GLY A 7 -13.66 -6.04 -6.16
CA GLY A 7 -13.90 -7.09 -5.18
C GLY A 7 -15.33 -7.08 -4.66
N ALA A 8 -15.79 -8.22 -4.13
CA ALA A 8 -17.04 -8.33 -3.41
C ALA A 8 -16.98 -9.48 -2.39
N ASP A 9 -17.45 -9.24 -1.17
CA ASP A 9 -17.51 -10.27 -0.13
C ASP A 9 -18.97 -10.62 0.19
N GLY A 10 -19.32 -11.90 -0.01
CA GLY A 10 -20.67 -12.42 0.18
C GLY A 10 -21.56 -12.37 -1.07
N PRO A 11 -22.72 -13.07 -1.04
CA PRO A 11 -23.55 -13.29 -2.22
C PRO A 11 -24.23 -12.01 -2.72
N THR A 12 -24.74 -11.17 -1.82
CA THR A 12 -25.40 -9.90 -2.20
C THR A 12 -24.41 -8.94 -2.85
N ALA A 13 -23.24 -8.76 -2.26
CA ALA A 13 -22.19 -7.90 -2.82
C ALA A 13 -21.71 -8.44 -4.18
N THR A 14 -21.59 -9.76 -4.33
CA THR A 14 -21.22 -10.39 -5.61
C THR A 14 -22.23 -10.07 -6.71
N ALA A 15 -23.53 -10.14 -6.42
CA ALA A 15 -24.57 -9.82 -7.38
C ALA A 15 -24.51 -8.34 -7.84
N GLU A 16 -24.34 -7.41 -6.91
CA GLU A 16 -24.20 -5.98 -7.25
C GLU A 16 -22.90 -5.70 -8.00
N ALA A 17 -21.80 -6.37 -7.63
CA ALA A 17 -20.53 -6.19 -8.29
C ALA A 17 -20.57 -6.73 -9.74
N ASN A 18 -21.35 -7.77 -10.03
CA ASN A 18 -21.59 -8.22 -11.41
C ASN A 18 -22.39 -7.20 -12.22
N ARG A 19 -23.38 -6.54 -11.61
CA ARG A 19 -24.12 -5.46 -12.27
C ARG A 19 -23.21 -4.27 -12.58
N LEU A 20 -22.36 -3.89 -11.62
CA LEU A 20 -21.41 -2.80 -11.78
C LEU A 20 -20.38 -3.12 -12.87
N ASP A 21 -19.87 -4.35 -12.94
CA ASP A 21 -18.98 -4.81 -14.01
C ASP A 21 -19.64 -4.63 -15.39
N ALA A 22 -20.91 -5.07 -15.55
CA ALA A 22 -21.63 -4.89 -16.80
C ALA A 22 -21.78 -3.41 -17.21
N ILE A 23 -22.07 -2.52 -16.25
CA ILE A 23 -22.20 -1.07 -16.48
C ILE A 23 -20.86 -0.47 -16.91
N LEU A 24 -19.78 -0.77 -16.17
CA LEU A 24 -18.44 -0.23 -16.43
C LEU A 24 -17.89 -0.74 -17.76
N SER A 25 -18.08 -2.03 -18.05
CA SER A 25 -17.70 -2.64 -19.32
C SER A 25 -18.45 -2.01 -20.51
N ALA A 26 -19.76 -1.76 -20.37
CA ALA A 26 -20.54 -1.06 -21.39
C ALA A 26 -20.08 0.39 -21.62
N ALA A 27 -19.47 1.02 -20.60
CA ALA A 27 -18.87 2.35 -20.69
C ALA A 27 -17.41 2.35 -21.21
N GLY A 28 -16.86 1.19 -21.59
CA GLY A 28 -15.46 1.08 -22.05
C GLY A 28 -14.41 1.10 -20.93
N LEU A 29 -14.83 0.82 -19.69
CA LEU A 29 -13.98 0.73 -18.50
C LEU A 29 -13.96 -0.71 -17.99
N PRO A 30 -13.26 -1.65 -18.67
CA PRO A 30 -13.23 -3.04 -18.23
C PRO A 30 -12.64 -3.16 -16.83
N VAL A 31 -13.24 -4.02 -16.00
CA VAL A 31 -12.75 -4.32 -14.65
C VAL A 31 -12.24 -5.74 -14.54
N THR A 32 -11.27 -5.95 -13.67
CA THR A 32 -10.83 -7.28 -13.25
C THR A 32 -11.55 -7.67 -11.96
N ARG A 33 -12.15 -8.86 -11.93
CA ARG A 33 -12.79 -9.40 -10.72
C ARG A 33 -11.73 -9.85 -9.73
N ALA A 34 -11.76 -9.29 -8.52
CA ALA A 34 -10.94 -9.76 -7.41
C ALA A 34 -11.67 -10.88 -6.64
N SER A 35 -10.90 -11.82 -6.10
CA SER A 35 -11.41 -12.94 -5.28
C SER A 35 -11.89 -12.51 -3.89
N SER A 36 -11.43 -11.36 -3.40
CA SER A 36 -11.85 -10.74 -2.14
C SER A 36 -11.51 -9.25 -2.16
N VAL A 37 -12.33 -8.41 -1.51
CA VAL A 37 -12.04 -6.98 -1.33
C VAL A 37 -10.76 -6.81 -0.51
N THR A 38 -10.66 -7.52 0.61
CA THR A 38 -9.51 -7.47 1.53
C THR A 38 -8.19 -7.79 0.82
N ALA A 39 -8.18 -8.78 -0.07
CA ALA A 39 -6.99 -9.12 -0.84
C ALA A 39 -6.56 -8.00 -1.80
N CYS A 40 -7.53 -7.35 -2.46
CA CYS A 40 -7.27 -6.19 -3.32
C CYS A 40 -6.70 -5.01 -2.52
N GLU A 41 -7.27 -4.73 -1.34
CA GLU A 41 -6.81 -3.65 -0.46
C GLU A 41 -5.36 -3.86 -0.01
N TRP A 42 -5.03 -5.07 0.46
CA TRP A 42 -3.66 -5.38 0.85
C TRP A 42 -2.68 -5.26 -0.32
N ARG A 43 -3.01 -5.82 -1.49
CA ARG A 43 -2.10 -5.80 -2.66
C ARG A 43 -1.81 -4.37 -3.10
N LYS A 44 -2.84 -3.52 -3.12
CA LYS A 44 -2.68 -2.09 -3.40
C LYS A 44 -1.88 -1.38 -2.33
N SER A 45 -2.10 -1.73 -1.06
CA SER A 45 -1.46 -1.08 0.08
C SER A 45 0.05 -1.31 0.13
N LEU A 46 0.55 -2.46 -0.34
CA LEU A 46 1.99 -2.77 -0.31
C LEU A 46 2.87 -1.66 -0.90
N TRP A 47 2.45 -1.08 -2.03
CA TRP A 47 3.19 0.02 -2.63
C TRP A 47 3.18 1.28 -1.74
N ASN A 48 2.01 1.65 -1.22
CA ASN A 48 1.88 2.80 -0.32
C ASN A 48 2.69 2.62 0.98
N LEU A 49 2.69 1.41 1.54
CA LEU A 49 3.42 1.06 2.76
C LEU A 49 4.93 1.20 2.59
N ALA A 50 5.46 0.82 1.42
CA ALA A 50 6.88 0.85 1.12
C ALA A 50 7.38 2.23 0.70
N VAL A 51 6.55 2.98 -0.05
CA VAL A 51 6.99 4.18 -0.78
C VAL A 51 6.50 5.47 -0.16
N SER A 52 5.20 5.59 0.14
CA SER A 52 4.57 6.89 0.41
C SER A 52 5.20 7.62 1.59
N GLY A 53 5.29 6.97 2.74
CA GLY A 53 5.85 7.58 3.96
C GLY A 53 7.34 7.91 3.86
N VAL A 54 8.12 7.01 3.25
CA VAL A 54 9.58 7.19 3.11
C VAL A 54 9.88 8.38 2.18
N CYS A 55 9.26 8.42 1.01
CA CYS A 55 9.42 9.53 0.06
C CYS A 55 8.89 10.85 0.62
N ALA A 56 7.79 10.83 1.38
CA ALA A 56 7.26 12.03 2.02
C ALA A 56 8.22 12.62 3.07
N LEU A 57 8.85 11.77 3.89
CA LEU A 57 9.86 12.21 4.86
C LEU A 57 11.12 12.80 4.23
N LEU A 58 11.47 12.32 3.03
CA LEU A 58 12.66 12.76 2.28
C LEU A 58 12.37 13.90 1.30
N ASP A 59 11.10 14.33 1.18
CA ASP A 59 10.61 15.23 0.15
C ASP A 59 11.09 14.84 -1.27
N ALA A 60 11.00 13.55 -1.60
CA ALA A 60 11.65 12.94 -2.76
C ALA A 60 10.66 12.25 -3.69
N PRO A 61 10.98 12.09 -5.00
CA PRO A 61 10.20 11.29 -5.93
C PRO A 61 10.22 9.80 -5.55
N ASN A 62 9.21 9.06 -6.02
CA ASN A 62 9.00 7.64 -5.66
C ASN A 62 10.24 6.77 -5.91
N GLY A 63 11.02 7.06 -6.96
CA GLY A 63 12.23 6.31 -7.30
C GLY A 63 13.34 6.36 -6.26
N ALA A 64 13.34 7.34 -5.36
CA ALA A 64 14.38 7.50 -4.35
C ALA A 64 14.54 6.24 -3.48
N ILE A 65 13.46 5.49 -3.25
CA ILE A 65 13.52 4.22 -2.50
C ILE A 65 14.34 3.13 -3.17
N LEU A 66 14.56 3.22 -4.49
CA LEU A 66 15.34 2.23 -5.26
C LEU A 66 16.80 2.65 -5.45
N ASP A 67 17.10 3.94 -5.34
CA ASP A 67 18.41 4.49 -5.68
C ASP A 67 19.41 4.40 -4.52
N HIS A 68 18.94 4.26 -3.29
CA HIS A 68 19.77 4.08 -2.11
C HIS A 68 19.60 2.69 -1.51
N PRO A 69 20.67 1.89 -1.33
CA PRO A 69 20.58 0.52 -0.81
C PRO A 69 19.85 0.42 0.54
N GLY A 70 20.09 1.38 1.44
CA GLY A 70 19.41 1.42 2.73
C GLY A 70 17.91 1.69 2.63
N LEU A 71 17.47 2.50 1.66
CA LEU A 71 16.04 2.77 1.46
C LEU A 71 15.35 1.58 0.80
N ARG A 72 16.05 0.90 -0.12
CA ARG A 72 15.57 -0.33 -0.74
C ARG A 72 15.35 -1.43 0.30
N ASN A 73 16.31 -1.63 1.19
CA ASN A 73 16.22 -2.61 2.28
C ASN A 73 15.08 -2.27 3.26
N LEU A 74 14.90 -0.97 3.57
CA LEU A 74 13.76 -0.52 4.39
C LEU A 74 12.43 -0.82 3.69
N ALA A 75 12.29 -0.49 2.40
CA ALA A 75 11.09 -0.77 1.62
C ALA A 75 10.76 -2.27 1.59
N GLU A 76 11.76 -3.13 1.42
CA GLU A 76 11.60 -4.59 1.49
C GLU A 76 11.15 -5.07 2.88
N SER A 77 11.72 -4.49 3.95
CA SER A 77 11.34 -4.81 5.33
C SER A 77 9.89 -4.41 5.62
N LEU A 78 9.47 -3.24 5.14
CA LEU A 78 8.09 -2.75 5.28
C LEU A 78 7.09 -3.68 4.59
N VAL A 79 7.40 -4.13 3.37
CA VAL A 79 6.59 -5.11 2.63
C VAL A 79 6.57 -6.45 3.37
N SER A 80 7.73 -6.91 3.85
CA SER A 80 7.84 -8.21 4.52
C SER A 80 6.99 -8.29 5.78
N GLU A 81 7.03 -7.26 6.62
CA GLU A 81 6.15 -7.15 7.79
C GLU A 81 4.66 -7.16 7.39
N ALA A 82 4.30 -6.40 6.35
CA ALA A 82 2.91 -6.32 5.88
C ALA A 82 2.41 -7.66 5.36
N VAL A 83 3.23 -8.41 4.61
CA VAL A 83 2.88 -9.76 4.11
C VAL A 83 2.64 -10.74 5.25
N VAL A 84 3.48 -10.71 6.28
CA VAL A 84 3.30 -11.58 7.46
C VAL A 84 1.99 -11.23 8.18
N VAL A 85 1.68 -9.95 8.33
CA VAL A 85 0.41 -9.51 8.95
C VAL A 85 -0.80 -9.91 8.09
N ALA A 86 -0.75 -9.70 6.78
CA ALA A 86 -1.84 -10.07 5.86
C ALA A 86 -2.16 -11.58 5.91
N ALA A 87 -1.13 -12.43 6.04
CA ALA A 87 -1.32 -13.87 6.18
C ALA A 87 -2.15 -14.25 7.41
N THR A 88 -2.06 -13.49 8.52
CA THR A 88 -2.89 -13.71 9.72
C THR A 88 -4.36 -13.36 9.54
N GLU A 89 -4.68 -12.59 8.50
CA GLU A 89 -6.05 -12.25 8.07
C GLU A 89 -6.54 -13.21 6.96
N GLY A 90 -5.82 -14.29 6.69
CA GLY A 90 -6.16 -15.27 5.65
C GLY A 90 -5.89 -14.78 4.22
N VAL A 91 -5.11 -13.71 4.07
CA VAL A 91 -4.80 -13.13 2.75
C VAL A 91 -3.39 -13.53 2.33
N GLU A 92 -3.30 -14.31 1.25
CA GLU A 92 -2.04 -14.57 0.55
C GLU A 92 -1.85 -13.52 -0.55
N LEU A 93 -0.81 -12.68 -0.41
CA LEU A 93 -0.63 -11.52 -1.27
C LEU A 93 0.02 -11.80 -2.61
N GLU A 94 1.03 -12.67 -2.62
CA GLU A 94 1.72 -13.10 -3.83
C GLU A 94 2.22 -14.55 -3.67
N PRO A 95 2.28 -15.32 -4.76
CA PRO A 95 2.93 -16.62 -4.76
C PRO A 95 4.39 -16.47 -4.30
N ASN A 96 4.82 -17.35 -3.38
CA ASN A 96 6.19 -17.42 -2.87
C ASN A 96 6.59 -16.27 -1.89
N GLY A 97 5.61 -15.55 -1.33
CA GLY A 97 5.82 -14.73 -0.14
C GLY A 97 6.44 -13.34 -0.37
N PRO A 98 7.12 -12.77 0.65
CA PRO A 98 7.52 -11.36 0.67
C PRO A 98 8.39 -10.88 -0.50
N GLY A 99 9.30 -11.72 -1.01
CA GLY A 99 10.21 -11.34 -2.09
C GLY A 99 9.47 -11.04 -3.40
N THR A 100 8.46 -11.85 -3.74
CA THR A 100 7.61 -11.62 -4.92
C THR A 100 6.79 -10.33 -4.74
N ALA A 101 6.21 -10.14 -3.56
CA ALA A 101 5.48 -8.93 -3.21
C ALA A 101 6.34 -7.66 -3.35
N PHE A 102 7.60 -7.72 -2.90
CA PHE A 102 8.52 -6.60 -3.06
C PHE A 102 8.91 -6.37 -4.52
N ALA A 103 9.11 -7.43 -5.32
CA ALA A 103 9.37 -7.29 -6.75
C ALA A 103 8.21 -6.56 -7.48
N THR A 104 6.96 -6.83 -7.13
CA THR A 104 5.78 -6.11 -7.64
C THR A 104 5.81 -4.62 -7.25
N VAL A 105 6.22 -4.30 -6.01
CA VAL A 105 6.41 -2.92 -5.55
C VAL A 105 7.52 -2.22 -6.35
N VAL A 106 8.66 -2.88 -6.58
CA VAL A 106 9.76 -2.34 -7.39
C VAL A 106 9.29 -2.02 -8.81
N ALA A 107 8.64 -2.98 -9.47
CA ALA A 107 8.15 -2.80 -10.85
C ALA A 107 7.13 -1.64 -10.96
N SER A 108 6.28 -1.46 -9.95
CA SER A 108 5.32 -0.35 -9.89
C SER A 108 5.99 1.00 -9.60
N THR A 109 7.03 0.99 -8.76
CA THR A 109 7.83 2.16 -8.44
C THR A 109 8.61 2.64 -9.67
N GLU A 110 9.20 1.75 -10.46
CA GLU A 110 9.89 2.14 -11.70
C GLU A 110 8.97 2.87 -12.69
N LYS A 111 7.73 2.39 -12.84
CA LYS A 111 6.72 3.05 -13.70
C LYS A 111 6.33 4.44 -13.22
N THR A 112 6.53 4.74 -11.94
CA THR A 112 6.14 6.00 -11.29
C THR A 112 7.33 6.75 -10.71
N ARG A 113 8.55 6.40 -11.13
CA ARG A 113 9.82 6.81 -10.53
C ARG A 113 9.94 8.32 -10.32
N ASN A 114 9.55 9.10 -11.32
CA ASN A 114 9.68 10.56 -11.33
C ASN A 114 8.49 11.28 -10.67
N ASN A 115 7.47 10.54 -10.22
CA ASN A 115 6.27 11.12 -9.62
C ASN A 115 6.49 11.37 -8.13
N LEU A 116 5.82 12.40 -7.61
CA LEU A 116 5.56 12.55 -6.18
C LEU A 116 4.23 11.89 -5.84
N ASN A 117 4.17 11.17 -4.72
CA ASN A 117 2.92 10.62 -4.19
C ASN A 117 2.16 11.67 -3.35
N ALA A 118 0.88 11.39 -3.08
CA ALA A 118 -0.01 12.30 -2.38
C ALA A 118 0.53 12.73 -0.99
N MET A 119 1.16 11.80 -0.27
CA MET A 119 1.66 12.05 1.08
C MET A 119 2.79 13.09 1.11
N VAL A 120 3.60 13.19 0.05
CA VAL A 120 4.58 14.28 -0.09
C VAL A 120 3.87 15.63 -0.07
N TYR A 121 2.80 15.78 -0.86
CA TYR A 121 2.03 17.03 -0.88
C TYR A 121 1.32 17.30 0.46
N ASP A 122 0.83 16.24 1.12
CA ASP A 122 0.22 16.35 2.46
C ASP A 122 1.18 16.90 3.50
N LEU A 123 2.43 16.40 3.52
CA LEU A 123 3.44 16.92 4.45
C LEU A 123 3.92 18.32 4.07
N ARG A 124 4.07 18.64 2.77
CA ARG A 124 4.43 19.99 2.31
C ARG A 124 3.43 21.06 2.78
N ARG A 125 2.14 20.73 2.80
CA ARG A 125 1.10 21.65 3.30
C ARG A 125 0.92 21.62 4.82
N GLY A 126 1.69 20.80 5.54
CA GLY A 126 1.55 20.58 6.98
C GLY A 126 0.23 19.92 7.36
N GLY A 127 -0.39 19.17 6.44
CA GLY A 127 -1.68 18.53 6.63
C GLY A 127 -1.58 17.16 7.32
N PRO A 128 -2.73 16.57 7.69
CA PRO A 128 -2.80 15.17 8.10
C PRO A 128 -2.52 14.25 6.90
N THR A 129 -2.02 13.05 7.17
CA THR A 129 -1.77 12.01 6.16
C THR A 129 -2.66 10.78 6.37
N GLU A 130 -2.67 9.87 5.39
CA GLU A 130 -3.27 8.54 5.51
C GLU A 130 -2.46 7.54 6.36
N MET A 131 -1.36 7.98 7.00
CA MET A 131 -0.46 7.12 7.76
C MET A 131 -1.11 6.22 8.83
N PRO A 132 -2.14 6.68 9.60
CA PRO A 132 -2.82 5.82 10.57
C PRO A 132 -3.51 4.59 9.95
N TRP A 133 -3.84 4.67 8.66
CA TRP A 133 -4.53 3.65 7.88
C TRP A 133 -3.58 2.82 7.00
N LEU A 134 -2.33 3.26 6.85
CA LEU A 134 -1.26 2.55 6.16
C LEU A 134 -0.34 1.83 7.16
N ASN A 135 0.91 2.29 7.33
CA ASN A 135 1.88 1.61 8.19
C ASN A 135 1.40 1.56 9.65
N GLY A 136 0.63 2.57 10.09
CA GLY A 136 -0.02 2.56 11.39
C GLY A 136 -1.05 1.42 11.57
N ALA A 137 -1.75 1.04 10.49
CA ALA A 137 -2.67 -0.09 10.51
C ALA A 137 -1.92 -1.42 10.58
N VAL A 138 -0.84 -1.59 9.80
CA VAL A 138 0.00 -2.79 9.85
C VAL A 138 0.56 -3.00 11.26
N ALA A 139 1.11 -1.94 11.89
CA ALA A 139 1.65 -2.02 13.25
C ALA A 139 0.58 -2.40 14.30
N ARG A 140 -0.64 -1.86 14.15
CA ARG A 140 -1.76 -2.16 15.05
C ARG A 140 -2.27 -3.59 14.88
N LEU A 141 -2.42 -4.04 13.64
CA LEU A 141 -2.84 -5.41 13.32
C LEU A 141 -1.79 -6.43 13.79
N ALA A 142 -0.49 -6.16 13.56
CA ALA A 142 0.59 -7.00 14.05
C ALA A 142 0.47 -7.22 15.57
N ARG A 143 0.34 -6.15 16.35
CA ARG A 143 0.19 -6.24 17.81
C ARG A 143 -1.05 -7.02 18.22
N ALA A 144 -2.19 -6.81 17.55
CA ALA A 144 -3.43 -7.54 17.84
C ALA A 144 -3.30 -9.05 17.60
N ARG A 145 -2.35 -9.46 16.76
CA ARG A 145 -2.06 -10.86 16.41
C ARG A 145 -0.83 -11.43 17.13
N GLY A 146 -0.27 -10.71 18.10
CA GLY A 146 0.93 -11.14 18.84
C GLY A 146 2.23 -11.07 18.02
N LEU A 147 2.22 -10.34 16.91
CA LEU A 147 3.37 -10.11 16.03
C LEU A 147 3.99 -8.73 16.26
N THR A 148 5.16 -8.50 15.66
CA THR A 148 5.81 -7.18 15.63
C THR A 148 5.93 -6.69 14.19
N ALA A 149 5.81 -5.38 13.99
CA ALA A 149 6.06 -4.71 12.72
C ALA A 149 6.86 -3.41 12.97
N PRO A 150 8.10 -3.53 13.46
CA PRO A 150 8.88 -2.40 13.95
C PRO A 150 9.19 -1.34 12.88
N HIS A 151 9.40 -1.74 11.62
CA HIS A 151 9.67 -0.76 10.55
C HIS A 151 8.41 0.02 10.20
N ASN A 152 7.27 -0.66 10.06
CA ASN A 152 5.99 0.01 9.83
C ASN A 152 5.64 0.95 10.99
N GLU A 153 5.84 0.51 12.23
CA GLU A 153 5.63 1.34 13.41
C GLU A 153 6.55 2.58 13.42
N THR A 154 7.82 2.40 13.04
CA THR A 154 8.79 3.51 13.00
C THR A 154 8.40 4.55 11.96
N VAL A 155 8.12 4.13 10.72
CA VAL A 155 7.67 5.04 9.66
C VAL A 155 6.39 5.77 10.06
N ALA A 156 5.43 5.05 10.67
CA ALA A 156 4.19 5.66 11.14
C ALA A 156 4.41 6.75 12.18
N ARG A 157 5.30 6.52 13.16
CA ARG A 157 5.65 7.51 14.18
C ARG A 157 6.38 8.71 13.59
N LEU A 158 7.32 8.49 12.66
CA LEU A 158 8.09 9.56 12.01
C LEU A 158 7.19 10.47 11.17
N VAL A 159 6.33 9.88 10.32
CA VAL A 159 5.38 10.65 9.53
C VAL A 159 4.39 11.38 10.42
N GLY A 160 3.83 10.72 11.43
CA GLY A 160 2.91 11.37 12.39
C GLY A 160 3.55 12.53 13.18
N ALA A 161 4.87 12.50 13.39
CA ALA A 161 5.62 13.61 13.98
C ALA A 161 5.96 14.72 12.98
N ALA A 162 6.06 14.39 11.69
CA ALA A 162 6.26 15.34 10.60
C ALA A 162 4.96 16.07 10.20
N GLU A 163 3.80 15.43 10.42
CA GLU A 163 2.50 16.10 10.29
C GLU A 163 2.45 17.38 11.12
N ARG A 164 1.79 18.41 10.57
CA ARG A 164 1.66 19.74 11.20
C ARG A 164 2.97 20.51 11.36
N ARG A 165 4.12 19.96 10.92
CA ARG A 165 5.33 20.76 10.70
C ARG A 165 5.18 21.51 9.38
N ARG A 166 5.56 22.78 9.37
CA ARG A 166 5.76 23.56 8.15
C ARG A 166 7.27 23.61 7.93
N TRP A 167 7.72 23.02 6.83
CA TRP A 167 9.12 23.04 6.39
C TRP A 167 9.34 24.25 5.49
#